data_AF-A0A315WZA1-F1
#
_entry.id   AF-A0A315WZA1-F1
#
_cell.length_a   1.000
_cell.length_b   1.000
_cell.length_c   1.000
_cell.angle_alpha   90.00
_cell.angle_beta   90.00
_cell.angle_gamma   90.00
#
_symmetry.space_group_name_H-M   'P 1'
#
loop_
_entity.id
_entity.type
_entity.pdbx_description
1 polymer ?
#
loop_
_entity_poly.entity_id
_entity_poly.type
_entity_poly.pdbx_seq_one_letter_code
_entity_poly.pdbx_strand_id
1 'polypeptide(L)'
;MIKNKFFWIALIFMLVALIIYLGTPKKTVAPGAPNTAVPETISYDNSQYGFSFALANSWRGYSVISSEWRGLTTDAQNGEVATTTGPLISIRHPLWTGENPRQDIPIMVLTIYQWNELQQDKFHIGAAPIRPSELGRNDKYVFALPARYNFAFPTGYEEVEQILQAKPLKAY
;
A
#
# COMPACT_ATOMS: atom_id res chain seq x y z
N MET A 1 -79.28 1.58 -9.27
CA MET A 1 -78.27 0.66 -8.67
C MET A 1 -76.94 0.89 -9.38
N ILE A 2 -75.77 0.74 -8.74
CA ILE A 2 -74.39 1.08 -9.22
C ILE A 2 -73.85 2.47 -8.78
N LYS A 3 -73.92 2.82 -7.48
CA LYS A 3 -73.06 3.92 -6.93
C LYS A 3 -72.29 3.60 -5.64
N ASN A 4 -72.47 2.41 -5.04
CA ASN A 4 -71.88 2.11 -3.73
C ASN A 4 -70.69 1.13 -3.76
N LYS A 5 -70.27 0.64 -4.94
CA LYS A 5 -69.14 -0.30 -5.05
C LYS A 5 -67.78 0.36 -5.29
N PHE A 6 -67.75 1.62 -5.76
CA PHE A 6 -66.50 2.34 -6.00
C PHE A 6 -65.89 2.97 -4.73
N PHE A 7 -66.72 3.29 -3.74
CA PHE A 7 -66.26 3.94 -2.51
C PHE A 7 -65.48 2.99 -1.59
N TRP A 8 -65.76 1.69 -1.63
CA TRP A 8 -65.06 0.69 -0.82
C TRP A 8 -63.70 0.27 -1.39
N ILE A 9 -63.52 0.32 -2.72
CA ILE A 9 -62.26 -0.04 -3.37
C ILE A 9 -61.19 1.03 -3.12
N ALA A 10 -61.57 2.32 -3.15
CA ALA A 10 -60.66 3.42 -2.84
C ALA A 10 -60.20 3.41 -1.36
N LEU A 11 -61.07 2.99 -0.43
CA LEU A 11 -60.73 2.90 1.00
C LEU A 11 -59.74 1.77 1.30
N ILE A 12 -59.82 0.64 0.58
CA ILE A 12 -58.91 -0.50 0.73
C ILE A 12 -57.50 -0.15 0.22
N PHE A 13 -57.38 0.58 -0.89
CA PHE A 13 -56.06 1.03 -1.38
C PHE A 13 -55.40 2.08 -0.46
N MET A 14 -56.17 2.95 0.20
CA MET A 14 -55.63 3.86 1.22
C MET A 14 -55.12 3.14 2.47
N LEU A 15 -55.79 2.07 2.91
CA LEU A 15 -55.36 1.30 4.09
C LEU A 15 -54.12 0.44 3.82
N VAL A 16 -53.96 -0.11 2.61
CA VAL A 16 -52.75 -0.86 2.23
C VAL A 16 -51.54 0.07 2.08
N ALA A 17 -51.72 1.28 1.54
CA ALA A 17 -50.66 2.29 1.49
C ALA A 17 -50.22 2.78 2.88
N LEU A 18 -51.15 2.83 3.85
CA LEU A 18 -50.86 3.21 5.24
C LEU A 18 -50.07 2.13 5.98
N ILE A 19 -50.31 0.84 5.71
CA ILE A 19 -49.57 -0.28 6.31
C ILE A 19 -48.14 -0.37 5.77
N ILE A 20 -47.92 -0.04 4.48
CA ILE A 20 -46.57 0.01 3.89
C ILE A 20 -45.79 1.23 4.40
N TYR A 21 -46.46 2.36 4.67
CA TYR A 21 -45.82 3.56 5.23
C TYR A 21 -45.43 3.41 6.72
N LEU A 22 -46.10 2.54 7.48
CA LEU A 22 -45.94 2.43 8.93
C LEU A 22 -45.04 1.29 9.44
N GLY A 23 -44.36 0.50 8.60
CA GLY A 23 -43.59 -0.61 9.15
C GLY A 23 -42.63 -1.32 8.22
N THR A 24 -41.50 -0.70 7.92
CA THR A 24 -40.27 -1.48 7.80
C THR A 24 -39.55 -1.43 9.15
N PRO A 25 -39.14 -2.57 9.74
CA PRO A 25 -38.28 -2.51 10.91
C PRO A 25 -36.97 -1.85 10.49
N LYS A 26 -36.77 -0.59 10.93
CA LYS A 26 -35.43 0.01 10.92
C LYS A 26 -34.55 -0.93 11.73
N LYS A 27 -33.55 -1.55 11.09
CA LYS A 27 -32.41 -2.11 11.83
C LYS A 27 -31.88 -0.98 12.69
N THR A 28 -32.08 -1.10 13.99
CA THR A 28 -31.51 -0.21 15.01
C THR A 28 -30.00 -0.44 14.99
N VAL A 29 -29.30 0.28 14.11
CA VAL A 29 -27.87 0.50 14.29
C VAL A 29 -27.76 1.42 15.49
N ALA A 30 -27.22 0.90 16.58
CA ALA A 30 -26.96 1.67 17.79
C ALA A 30 -26.12 2.91 17.44
N PRO A 31 -26.53 4.12 17.85
CA PRO A 31 -25.70 5.30 17.68
C PRO A 31 -24.60 5.27 18.74
N GLY A 32 -23.33 5.21 18.33
CA GLY A 32 -22.22 5.58 19.21
C GLY A 32 -21.08 4.59 19.43
N ALA A 33 -20.84 3.61 18.55
CA ALA A 33 -19.51 3.01 18.46
C ALA A 33 -18.85 3.52 17.18
N PRO A 34 -17.69 4.22 17.23
CA PRO A 34 -16.85 4.26 16.04
C PRO A 34 -16.56 2.81 15.70
N ASN A 35 -17.06 2.36 14.55
CA ASN A 35 -16.68 1.07 14.00
C ASN A 35 -15.23 1.22 13.51
N THR A 36 -14.30 1.33 14.45
CA THR A 36 -12.88 1.19 14.21
C THR A 36 -12.65 -0.30 14.03
N ALA A 37 -13.21 -0.86 12.95
CA ALA A 37 -12.71 -2.11 12.42
C ALA A 37 -11.25 -1.80 12.09
N VAL A 38 -10.34 -2.24 12.96
CA VAL A 38 -8.91 -2.20 12.69
C VAL A 38 -8.78 -2.92 11.34
N PRO A 39 -8.33 -2.25 10.28
CA PRO A 39 -8.20 -2.91 9.00
C PRO A 39 -7.31 -4.13 9.23
N GLU A 40 -7.82 -5.32 8.88
CA GLU A 40 -7.02 -6.53 9.00
C GLU A 40 -5.73 -6.32 8.20
N THR A 41 -4.61 -6.32 8.92
CA THR A 41 -3.28 -6.17 8.34
C THR A 41 -2.67 -7.55 8.19
N ILE A 42 -2.05 -7.80 7.05
CA ILE A 42 -1.21 -8.97 6.84
C ILE A 42 0.25 -8.54 7.01
N SER A 43 1.13 -9.47 7.34
CA SER A 43 2.55 -9.18 7.52
C SER A 43 3.37 -9.94 6.48
N TYR A 44 4.31 -9.23 5.86
CA TYR A 44 5.47 -9.82 5.21
C TYR A 44 6.61 -9.88 6.21
N ASP A 45 7.16 -11.06 6.46
CA ASP A 45 8.32 -11.24 7.33
C ASP A 45 9.54 -11.66 6.50
N ASN A 46 10.65 -10.97 6.72
CA ASN A 46 11.94 -11.28 6.13
C ASN A 46 12.98 -11.48 7.24
N SER A 47 13.04 -12.72 7.72
CA SER A 47 14.00 -13.15 8.74
C SER A 47 15.46 -13.14 8.28
N GLN A 48 15.72 -13.17 6.95
CA GLN A 48 17.07 -13.09 6.40
C GLN A 48 17.72 -11.73 6.71
N TYR A 49 16.96 -10.63 6.61
CA TYR A 49 17.47 -9.29 6.88
C TYR A 49 17.00 -8.70 8.21
N GLY A 50 16.04 -9.33 8.88
CA GLY A 50 15.56 -8.92 10.20
C GLY A 50 14.55 -7.78 10.13
N PHE A 51 13.50 -7.94 9.33
CA PHE A 51 12.37 -7.01 9.34
C PHE A 51 11.05 -7.68 9.03
N SER A 52 9.98 -7.02 9.45
CA SER A 52 8.62 -7.28 8.99
C SER A 52 8.01 -6.03 8.38
N PHE A 53 7.02 -6.19 7.52
CA PHE A 53 6.33 -5.12 6.82
C PHE A 53 4.82 -5.36 6.86
N ALA A 54 4.07 -4.44 7.45
CA ALA A 54 2.61 -4.51 7.48
C ALA A 54 2.02 -4.11 6.11
N LEU A 55 1.06 -4.90 5.63
CA LEU A 55 0.35 -4.68 4.37
C LEU A 55 -1.16 -4.67 4.62
N ALA A 56 -1.89 -3.96 3.76
CA ALA A 56 -3.35 -3.99 3.77
C ALA A 56 -3.88 -5.36 3.32
N ASN A 57 -5.10 -5.72 3.72
CA ASN A 57 -5.72 -7.01 3.33
C ASN A 57 -5.85 -7.18 1.80
N SER A 58 -5.94 -6.09 1.03
CA SER A 58 -5.90 -6.09 -0.44
C SER A 58 -4.63 -6.72 -1.03
N TRP A 59 -3.55 -6.77 -0.25
CA TRP A 59 -2.29 -7.39 -0.65
C TRP A 59 -2.23 -8.89 -0.36
N ARG A 60 -3.31 -9.51 0.13
CA ARG A 60 -3.34 -10.95 0.39
C ARG A 60 -3.05 -11.72 -0.89
N GLY A 61 -2.03 -12.58 -0.85
CA GLY A 61 -1.51 -13.28 -2.03
C GLY A 61 -0.42 -12.51 -2.79
N TYR A 62 0.18 -11.48 -2.18
CA TYR A 62 1.36 -10.82 -2.73
C TYR A 62 2.49 -11.83 -3.05
N SER A 63 3.36 -11.43 -3.98
CA SER A 63 4.60 -12.16 -4.27
C SER A 63 5.82 -11.30 -3.93
N VAL A 64 6.98 -11.93 -3.80
CA VAL A 64 8.24 -11.24 -3.48
C VAL A 64 9.22 -11.48 -4.59
N ILE A 65 9.82 -10.41 -5.10
CA ILE A 65 10.80 -10.46 -6.17
C ILE A 65 12.09 -9.86 -5.66
N SER A 66 13.18 -10.59 -5.88
CA SER A 66 14.52 -10.18 -5.49
C SER A 66 15.30 -9.73 -6.71
N SER A 67 15.94 -8.58 -6.60
CA SER A 67 16.88 -8.03 -7.57
C SER A 67 17.97 -7.27 -6.83
N GLU A 68 18.73 -6.43 -7.54
CA GLU A 68 19.83 -5.66 -6.97
C GLU A 68 19.74 -4.19 -7.34
N TRP A 69 20.07 -3.31 -6.40
CA TRP A 69 20.36 -1.91 -6.67
C TRP A 69 21.87 -1.74 -6.91
N ARG A 70 22.24 -0.69 -7.65
CA ARG A 70 23.64 -0.35 -7.98
C ARG A 70 23.97 1.05 -7.50
N GLY A 71 25.04 1.18 -6.74
CA GLY A 71 25.68 2.44 -6.38
C GLY A 71 26.75 2.80 -7.40
N LEU A 72 26.68 4.02 -7.92
CA LEU A 72 27.49 4.51 -9.02
C LEU A 72 28.38 5.67 -8.55
N THR A 73 29.56 5.78 -9.12
CA THR A 73 30.46 6.94 -8.98
C THR A 73 30.89 7.44 -10.34
N THR A 74 31.17 8.73 -10.47
CA THR A 74 31.71 9.28 -11.71
C THR A 74 33.23 9.08 -11.78
N ASP A 75 33.69 8.29 -12.74
CA ASP A 75 35.09 8.20 -13.15
C ASP A 75 35.32 9.18 -14.32
N ALA A 76 36.35 10.01 -14.22
CA ALA A 76 36.71 10.99 -15.24
C ALA A 76 37.06 10.36 -16.60
N GLN A 77 37.48 9.09 -16.64
CA GLN A 77 37.84 8.38 -17.88
C GLN A 77 36.73 7.49 -18.43
N ASN A 78 35.92 6.89 -17.54
CA ASN A 78 35.00 5.81 -17.91
C ASN A 78 33.51 6.15 -17.72
N GLY A 79 33.17 7.35 -17.26
CA GLY A 79 31.79 7.72 -16.96
C GLY A 79 31.31 7.12 -15.63
N GLU A 80 30.03 6.77 -15.52
CA GLU A 80 29.49 6.15 -14.30
C GLU A 80 29.95 4.69 -14.16
N VAL A 81 30.62 4.39 -13.04
CA VAL A 81 31.10 3.04 -12.69
C VAL A 81 30.37 2.56 -11.44
N ALA A 82 29.89 1.31 -11.45
CA ALA A 82 29.29 0.71 -10.28
C ALA A 82 30.36 0.30 -9.26
N THR A 83 30.30 0.85 -8.06
CA THR A 83 31.28 0.63 -6.98
C THR A 83 30.72 -0.18 -5.82
N THR A 84 29.39 -0.27 -5.71
CA THR A 84 28.71 -1.09 -4.71
C THR A 84 27.36 -1.57 -5.25
N THR A 85 26.87 -2.68 -4.73
CA THR A 85 25.52 -3.19 -5.00
C THR A 85 24.88 -3.65 -3.69
N GLY A 86 23.57 -3.92 -3.74
CA GLY A 86 22.90 -4.58 -2.64
C GLY A 86 21.51 -5.07 -3.01
N PRO A 87 20.86 -5.83 -2.11
CA PRO A 87 19.57 -6.42 -2.37
C PRO A 87 18.47 -5.36 -2.54
N LEU A 88 17.62 -5.56 -3.55
CA LEU A 88 16.36 -4.85 -3.74
C LEU A 88 15.22 -5.86 -3.69
N ILE A 89 14.35 -5.72 -2.71
CA ILE A 89 13.17 -6.56 -2.51
C ILE A 89 11.95 -5.79 -2.99
N SER A 90 11.19 -6.35 -3.92
CA SER A 90 9.90 -5.81 -4.34
C SER A 90 8.77 -6.69 -3.84
N ILE A 91 7.93 -6.16 -2.96
CA ILE A 91 6.64 -6.78 -2.61
C ILE A 91 5.68 -6.43 -3.73
N ARG A 92 5.21 -7.43 -4.46
CA ARG A 92 4.38 -7.26 -5.65
C ARG A 92 2.91 -7.49 -5.35
N HIS A 93 2.11 -6.53 -5.78
CA HIS A 93 0.67 -6.55 -5.61
C HIS A 93 0.06 -7.81 -6.30
N PRO A 94 -0.89 -8.54 -5.67
CA PRO A 94 -1.46 -9.77 -6.22
C PRO A 94 -2.16 -9.60 -7.57
N LEU A 95 -2.68 -8.40 -7.85
CA LEU A 95 -3.32 -8.03 -9.12
C LEU A 95 -2.34 -7.49 -10.18
N TRP A 96 -1.02 -7.57 -9.97
CA TRP A 96 -0.04 -7.16 -10.98
C TRP A 96 -0.04 -8.13 -12.16
N THR A 97 -0.07 -7.61 -13.39
CA THR A 97 0.24 -8.38 -14.61
C THR A 97 1.18 -7.60 -15.52
N GLY A 98 1.74 -8.25 -16.55
CA GLY A 98 2.59 -7.57 -17.52
C GLY A 98 1.83 -6.52 -18.33
N GLU A 99 0.55 -6.77 -18.62
CA GLU A 99 -0.35 -5.87 -19.36
C GLU A 99 -0.89 -4.74 -18.49
N ASN A 100 -1.07 -4.98 -17.18
CA ASN A 100 -1.54 -4.00 -16.22
C ASN A 100 -0.63 -3.97 -14.99
N PRO A 101 0.55 -3.34 -15.11
CA PRO A 101 1.48 -3.24 -14.00
C PRO A 101 0.89 -2.37 -12.91
N ARG A 102 1.01 -2.85 -11.67
CA ARG A 102 0.70 -2.09 -10.45
C ARG A 102 1.97 -1.66 -9.75
N GLN A 103 1.88 -0.64 -8.89
CA GLN A 103 3.00 -0.22 -8.05
C GLN A 103 3.38 -1.36 -7.09
N ASP A 104 4.63 -1.81 -7.18
CA ASP A 104 5.24 -2.63 -6.14
C ASP A 104 5.67 -1.77 -4.96
N ILE A 105 5.94 -2.39 -3.81
CA ILE A 105 6.62 -1.77 -2.67
C ILE A 105 8.09 -2.20 -2.70
N PRO A 106 9.01 -1.38 -3.24
CA PRO A 106 10.43 -1.68 -3.23
C PRO A 106 11.08 -1.33 -1.90
N ILE A 107 11.96 -2.21 -1.43
CA ILE A 107 12.75 -2.07 -0.20
C ILE A 107 14.19 -2.40 -0.56
N MET A 108 15.05 -1.39 -0.56
CA MET A 108 16.49 -1.58 -0.63
C MET A 108 17.02 -1.98 0.73
N VAL A 109 17.90 -2.97 0.74
CA VAL A 109 18.68 -3.35 1.91
C VAL A 109 20.08 -2.79 1.73
N LEU A 110 20.47 -1.87 2.61
CA LEU A 110 21.81 -1.32 2.66
C LEU A 110 22.47 -1.73 3.97
N THR A 111 23.76 -2.04 3.96
CA THR A 111 24.52 -2.09 5.22
C THR A 111 24.61 -0.69 5.85
N ILE A 112 24.85 -0.62 7.15
CA ILE A 112 25.10 0.67 7.83
C ILE A 112 26.23 1.46 7.15
N TYR A 113 27.28 0.76 6.72
CA TYR A 113 28.40 1.36 5.99
C TYR A 113 27.95 1.98 4.66
N GLN A 114 27.26 1.21 3.81
CA GLN A 114 26.74 1.70 2.52
C GLN A 114 25.79 2.87 2.68
N TRP A 115 24.90 2.85 3.70
CA TRP A 115 24.02 3.96 3.98
C TRP A 115 24.79 5.24 4.33
N ASN A 116 25.81 5.14 5.18
CA ASN A 116 26.64 6.28 5.56
C ASN A 116 27.42 6.87 4.38
N GLU A 117 27.92 6.02 3.49
CA GLU A 117 28.61 6.45 2.26
C GLU A 117 27.65 7.14 1.27
N LEU A 118 26.43 6.62 1.13
CA LEU A 118 25.36 7.25 0.35
C LEU A 118 25.00 8.64 0.89
N GLN A 119 24.95 8.81 2.22
CA GLN A 119 24.67 10.11 2.84
C GLN A 119 25.81 11.13 2.65
N GLN A 120 27.03 10.64 2.45
CA GLN A 120 28.23 11.44 2.18
C GLN A 120 28.47 11.68 0.68
N ASP A 121 27.53 11.33 -0.19
CA ASP A 121 27.66 11.43 -1.66
C ASP A 121 28.89 10.71 -2.23
N LYS A 122 29.39 9.69 -1.53
CA LYS A 122 30.51 8.89 -2.06
C LYS A 122 30.10 8.04 -3.26
N PHE A 123 28.81 7.74 -3.38
CA PHE A 123 28.16 7.15 -4.54
C PHE A 123 26.69 7.58 -4.57
N HIS A 124 26.04 7.43 -5.73
CA HIS A 124 24.60 7.66 -5.91
C HIS A 124 23.88 6.40 -6.40
N ILE A 125 22.58 6.30 -6.13
CA ILE A 125 21.72 5.22 -6.64
C ILE A 125 20.74 5.82 -7.63
N GLY A 126 20.94 5.51 -8.93
CA GLY A 126 20.18 6.10 -10.02
C GLY A 126 20.46 7.59 -10.24
N ALA A 127 19.92 8.15 -11.31
CA ALA A 127 20.20 9.54 -11.72
C ALA A 127 19.31 10.60 -11.05
N ALA A 128 18.55 10.24 -10.01
CA ALA A 128 17.59 11.15 -9.40
C ALA A 128 18.32 12.17 -8.48
N PRO A 129 17.93 13.46 -8.50
CA PRO A 129 18.48 14.47 -7.58
C PRO A 129 17.96 14.34 -6.14
N ILE A 130 17.14 13.32 -5.89
CA ILE A 130 16.55 13.02 -4.58
C ILE A 130 17.13 11.69 -4.15
N ARG A 131 17.52 11.58 -2.88
CA ARG A 131 18.09 10.34 -2.32
C ARG A 131 16.99 9.35 -1.93
N PRO A 132 17.34 8.06 -1.83
CA PRO A 132 16.54 7.10 -1.10
C PRO A 132 16.14 7.59 0.30
N SER A 133 14.92 7.25 0.73
CA SER A 133 14.43 7.58 2.07
C SER A 133 14.46 6.36 2.99
N GLU A 134 14.76 6.57 4.27
CA GLU A 134 14.80 5.48 5.24
C GLU A 134 13.38 5.05 5.66
N LEU A 135 13.15 3.74 5.68
CA LEU A 135 11.94 3.09 6.20
C LEU A 135 12.15 2.57 7.63
N GLY A 136 13.37 2.19 7.98
CA GLY A 136 13.79 1.75 9.31
C GLY A 136 15.15 1.06 9.26
N ARG A 137 15.66 0.59 10.42
CA ARG A 137 16.97 -0.06 10.51
C ARG A 137 17.05 -1.04 11.68
N ASN A 138 17.98 -1.98 11.58
CA ASN A 138 18.52 -2.77 12.71
C ASN A 138 20.03 -2.54 12.82
N ASP A 139 20.71 -3.34 13.65
CA ASP A 139 22.15 -3.19 13.91
C ASP A 139 23.03 -3.46 12.69
N LYS A 140 22.49 -4.09 11.64
CA LYS A 140 23.24 -4.50 10.44
C LYS A 140 22.84 -3.72 9.19
N TYR A 141 21.56 -3.40 9.07
CA TYR A 141 20.97 -2.90 7.83
C TYR A 141 20.11 -1.65 8.03
N VAL A 142 20.13 -0.79 7.02
CA VAL A 142 19.12 0.24 6.79
C VAL A 142 18.22 -0.24 5.66
N PHE A 143 16.91 -0.21 5.91
CA PHE A 143 15.88 -0.47 4.92
C PHE A 143 15.44 0.86 4.33
N ALA A 144 15.53 1.01 3.02
CA ALA A 144 15.26 2.26 2.35
C ALA A 144 14.33 2.09 1.15
N LEU A 145 13.54 3.13 0.89
CA LEU A 145 12.71 3.25 -0.29
C LEU A 145 13.54 3.93 -1.40
N PRO A 146 13.60 3.38 -2.62
CA PRO A 146 14.25 4.03 -3.75
C PRO A 146 13.70 5.44 -3.99
N ALA A 147 14.57 6.33 -4.43
CA ALA A 147 14.15 7.64 -4.88
C ALA A 147 13.14 7.49 -6.04
N ARG A 148 12.07 8.30 -6.01
CA ARG A 148 11.09 8.37 -7.11
C ARG A 148 10.47 7.01 -7.49
N TYR A 149 10.35 6.09 -6.53
CA TYR A 149 9.84 4.73 -6.76
C TYR A 149 8.44 4.69 -7.41
N ASN A 150 7.65 5.76 -7.27
CA ASN A 150 6.30 5.94 -7.82
C ASN A 150 6.20 7.07 -8.86
N PHE A 151 7.30 7.56 -9.42
CA PHE A 151 7.31 8.74 -10.31
C PHE A 151 6.52 8.55 -11.62
N ALA A 152 6.33 7.30 -12.06
CA ALA A 152 5.48 6.97 -13.20
C ALA A 152 3.98 6.95 -12.88
N PHE A 153 3.60 7.17 -11.61
CA PHE A 153 2.23 7.07 -11.09
C PHE A 153 1.49 5.80 -11.56
N PRO A 154 2.10 4.60 -11.46
CA PRO A 154 1.44 3.38 -11.93
C PRO A 154 0.23 3.07 -11.07
N THR A 155 -0.71 2.28 -11.62
CA THR A 155 -1.92 1.86 -10.92
C THR A 155 -1.62 1.37 -9.49
N GLY A 156 -2.30 1.95 -8.51
CA GLY A 156 -2.15 1.57 -7.09
C GLY A 156 -1.03 2.29 -6.34
N TYR A 157 -0.36 3.29 -6.92
CA TYR A 157 0.66 4.05 -6.19
C TYR A 157 0.10 4.79 -4.96
N GLU A 158 -1.15 5.26 -5.00
CA GLU A 158 -1.78 5.92 -3.85
C GLU A 158 -1.97 4.97 -2.67
N GLU A 159 -2.32 3.71 -2.94
CA GLU A 159 -2.44 2.68 -1.92
C GLU A 159 -1.07 2.39 -1.29
N VAL A 160 -0.01 2.32 -2.09
CA VAL A 160 1.36 2.16 -1.59
C VAL A 160 1.78 3.35 -0.73
N GLU A 161 1.47 4.59 -1.15
CA GLU A 161 1.72 5.79 -0.35
C GLU A 161 0.98 5.73 0.99
N GLN A 162 -0.28 5.31 1.01
CA GLN A 162 -1.05 5.14 2.25
C GLN A 162 -0.41 4.09 3.19
N ILE A 163 0.04 2.96 2.65
CA ILE A 163 0.75 1.93 3.42
C ILE A 163 2.03 2.50 4.01
N LEU A 164 2.84 3.22 3.23
CA LEU A 164 4.11 3.78 3.67
C LEU A 164 3.95 4.89 4.73
N GLN A 165 2.91 5.72 4.60
CA GLN A 165 2.57 6.75 5.59
C GLN A 165 2.24 6.16 6.97
N ALA A 166 1.73 4.92 7.02
CA ALA A 166 1.47 4.20 8.26
C ALA A 166 2.74 3.65 8.94
N LYS A 167 3.94 3.90 8.39
CA LYS A 167 5.23 3.39 8.87
C LYS A 167 5.22 1.87 9.09
N PRO A 168 5.04 1.09 8.00
CA PRO A 168 4.69 -0.33 8.06
C PRO A 168 5.89 -1.23 8.40
N LEU A 169 7.11 -0.73 8.32
CA LEU A 169 8.32 -1.51 8.54
C LEU A 169 8.68 -1.57 10.02
N LYS A 170 8.86 -2.78 10.54
CA LYS A 170 9.41 -3.04 11.87
C LYS A 170 10.65 -3.92 11.75
N ALA A 171 11.81 -3.34 12.05
CA ALA A 171 13.09 -4.04 12.08
C ALA A 171 13.31 -4.76 13.42
N TYR A 172 14.08 -5.85 13.40
CA TYR A 172 14.48 -6.64 14.56
C TYR A 172 15.85 -7.30 14.36
#